data_AF-A0A7Y2H3E1-F1
#
_entry.id   AF-A0A7Y2H3E1-F1
#
_cell.length_a   1.000
_cell.length_b   1.000
_cell.length_c   1.000
_cell.angle_alpha   90.00
_cell.angle_beta   90.00
_cell.angle_gamma   90.00
#
_symmetry.space_group_name_H-M   'P 1'
#
loop_
_entity.id
_entity.type
_entity.pdbx_description
1 polymer ?
#
loop_
_entity_poly.entity_id
_entity_poly.type
_entity_poly.pdbx_seq_one_letter_code
_entity_poly.pdbx_strand_id
1 'polypeptide(L)'
;MMRRILFSVPALLAVYAFSAAGSAHAIDPPEAEGVFYADGEAIALTHAHAHLHDNAEGVLDRTPELRILLADREVSREVMEGLIFLPVEEMARQGEVRGLLIQMTPEKPNEINITYLEAPGEPGMSLMNQSFSTSGKDLWEEFMFHPQRVSGSFSEGDIENASGFTFTFSAPVFNEHEVTADLKGKDAKKSPHAAMLQTQFEIMKKGDLDGLRALQTKASKAKMAERMEAMGLTEEKLLQMLQQMIPMQEELLGQIDRVVERGNRATVIYKVEDGQQWTNLVREEGVWKSDN
;
A
#
# COMPACT_ATOMS: atom_id res chain seq x y z
N MET A 1 -75.42 44.86 -0.83
CA MET A 1 -75.15 45.30 -2.23
C MET A 1 -73.70 45.80 -2.28
N MET A 2 -73.00 45.59 -3.40
CA MET A 2 -71.58 45.96 -3.71
C MET A 2 -70.53 44.83 -3.69
N ARG A 3 -70.59 44.11 -4.81
CA ARG A 3 -69.60 43.53 -5.75
C ARG A 3 -68.17 44.13 -5.80
N ARG A 4 -67.24 43.26 -6.29
CA ARG A 4 -66.00 43.47 -7.11
C ARG A 4 -64.65 43.64 -6.34
N ILE A 5 -63.47 43.16 -6.76
CA ILE A 5 -62.93 42.50 -7.98
C ILE A 5 -61.63 41.75 -7.63
N LEU A 6 -61.35 40.63 -8.31
CA LEU A 6 -60.07 39.90 -8.34
C LEU A 6 -58.94 40.72 -9.00
N PHE A 7 -57.70 40.58 -8.53
CA PHE A 7 -56.52 40.56 -9.40
C PHE A 7 -55.51 39.52 -8.93
N SER A 8 -55.27 38.54 -9.81
CA SER A 8 -54.22 37.53 -9.71
C SER A 8 -52.91 38.09 -10.25
N VAL A 9 -51.81 37.90 -9.53
CA VAL A 9 -50.45 38.06 -10.06
C VAL A 9 -49.75 36.71 -9.92
N PRO A 10 -49.46 35.99 -11.01
CA PRO A 10 -48.62 34.80 -10.93
C PRO A 10 -47.16 35.24 -10.86
N ALA A 11 -46.52 34.99 -9.71
CA ALA A 11 -45.07 35.11 -9.58
C ALA A 11 -44.42 33.91 -10.28
N LEU A 12 -43.79 34.15 -11.44
CA LEU A 12 -42.91 33.18 -12.11
C LEU A 12 -41.67 32.97 -11.23
N LEU A 13 -41.59 31.82 -10.54
CA LEU A 13 -40.34 31.30 -10.00
C LEU A 13 -39.58 30.59 -11.13
N ALA A 14 -38.58 31.25 -11.71
CA ALA A 14 -37.62 30.62 -12.58
C ALA A 14 -36.55 29.92 -11.72
N VAL A 15 -36.72 28.62 -11.47
CA VAL A 15 -35.69 27.77 -10.88
C VAL A 15 -34.65 27.48 -11.97
N TYR A 16 -33.54 28.23 -11.96
CA TYR A 16 -32.34 27.87 -12.72
C TYR A 16 -31.70 26.66 -12.05
N ALA A 17 -32.07 25.45 -12.50
CA ALA A 17 -31.29 24.25 -12.25
C ALA A 17 -30.01 24.33 -13.08
N PHE A 18 -28.98 25.00 -12.56
CA PHE A 18 -27.62 24.86 -13.06
C PHE A 18 -27.14 23.47 -12.63
N SER A 19 -27.44 22.47 -13.44
CA SER A 19 -26.75 21.19 -13.38
C SER A 19 -25.31 21.46 -13.78
N ALA A 20 -24.44 21.64 -12.78
CA ALA A 20 -23.01 21.42 -12.95
C ALA A 20 -22.83 19.94 -13.28
N ALA A 21 -22.99 19.58 -14.55
CA ALA A 21 -22.48 18.34 -15.09
C ALA A 21 -20.96 18.46 -14.93
N GLY A 22 -20.45 17.94 -13.81
CA GLY A 22 -19.02 17.75 -13.66
C GLY A 22 -18.57 16.95 -14.86
N SER A 23 -17.70 17.54 -15.68
CA SER A 23 -17.03 16.83 -16.76
C SER A 23 -16.39 15.61 -16.12
N ALA A 24 -16.99 14.43 -16.34
CA ALA A 24 -16.30 13.18 -16.15
C ALA A 24 -15.21 13.19 -17.20
N HIS A 25 -14.06 13.77 -16.86
CA HIS A 25 -12.87 13.67 -17.67
C HIS A 25 -12.63 12.18 -17.85
N ALA A 26 -12.79 11.70 -19.07
CA ALA A 26 -12.43 10.34 -19.41
C ALA A 26 -10.96 10.20 -19.01
N ILE A 27 -10.72 9.41 -17.98
CA ILE A 27 -9.37 9.09 -17.57
C ILE A 27 -8.86 8.18 -18.68
N ASP A 28 -7.93 8.68 -19.51
CA ASP A 28 -7.33 7.85 -20.54
C ASP A 28 -6.81 6.56 -19.89
N PRO A 29 -6.94 5.40 -20.55
CA PRO A 29 -6.47 4.15 -19.97
C PRO A 29 -5.00 4.26 -19.57
N PRO A 30 -4.58 3.55 -18.52
CA PRO A 30 -3.16 3.42 -18.23
C PRO A 30 -2.47 2.71 -19.38
N GLU A 31 -1.32 3.24 -19.80
CA GLU A 31 -0.51 2.67 -20.87
C GLU A 31 0.94 2.53 -20.40
N ALA A 32 1.54 1.38 -20.68
CA ALA A 32 2.98 1.15 -20.59
C ALA A 32 3.47 0.49 -21.88
N GLU A 33 4.63 0.90 -22.33
CA GLU A 33 5.36 0.24 -23.40
C GLU A 33 6.82 0.12 -22.97
N GLY A 34 7.35 -1.09 -22.97
CA GLY A 34 8.73 -1.30 -22.61
C GLY A 34 9.08 -2.76 -22.36
N VAL A 35 10.32 -2.95 -21.96
CA VAL A 35 10.88 -4.26 -21.61
C VAL A 35 11.69 -4.13 -20.33
N PHE A 36 11.57 -5.14 -19.49
CA PHE A 36 12.45 -5.42 -18.36
C PHE A 36 13.12 -6.78 -18.60
N TYR A 37 14.41 -6.88 -18.33
CA TYR A 37 15.21 -8.08 -18.49
C TYR A 37 15.55 -8.67 -17.15
N ALA A 38 15.24 -9.96 -17.00
CA ALA A 38 15.25 -10.70 -15.76
C ALA A 38 15.77 -12.10 -16.08
N ASP A 39 16.91 -12.48 -15.50
CA ASP A 39 17.61 -13.74 -15.81
C ASP A 39 17.80 -14.03 -17.32
N GLY A 40 17.95 -12.97 -18.11
CA GLY A 40 18.10 -13.04 -19.57
C GLY A 40 16.80 -13.22 -20.35
N GLU A 41 15.65 -13.31 -19.67
CA GLU A 41 14.31 -13.26 -20.27
C GLU A 41 13.87 -11.80 -20.46
N ALA A 42 13.25 -11.51 -21.59
CA ALA A 42 12.60 -10.23 -21.86
C ALA A 42 11.14 -10.27 -21.38
N ILE A 43 10.82 -9.44 -20.39
CA ILE A 43 9.48 -9.28 -19.83
C ILE A 43 8.87 -7.99 -20.39
N ALA A 44 7.81 -8.11 -21.17
CA ALA A 44 7.10 -6.96 -21.72
C ALA A 44 6.32 -6.22 -20.63
N LEU A 45 6.53 -4.91 -20.51
CA LEU A 45 5.79 -4.03 -19.61
C LEU A 45 4.61 -3.44 -20.38
N THR A 46 3.40 -3.85 -20.03
CA THR A 46 2.19 -3.54 -20.81
C THR A 46 1.13 -2.78 -20.01
N HIS A 47 1.27 -2.74 -18.68
CA HIS A 47 0.32 -2.09 -17.79
C HIS A 47 1.05 -1.13 -16.86
N ALA A 48 0.45 0.03 -16.58
CA ALA A 48 0.96 1.01 -15.64
C ALA A 48 -0.08 1.35 -14.57
N HIS A 49 0.34 1.45 -13.32
CA HIS A 49 -0.49 2.00 -12.26
C HIS A 49 0.33 3.00 -11.44
N ALA A 50 -0.31 4.05 -10.94
CA ALA A 50 0.34 5.00 -10.04
C ALA A 50 -0.47 5.20 -8.76
N HIS A 51 0.23 5.24 -7.64
CA HIS A 51 -0.33 5.41 -6.31
C HIS A 51 0.47 6.42 -5.52
N LEU A 52 -0.20 7.40 -4.93
CA LEU A 52 0.40 8.43 -4.08
C LEU A 52 0.05 8.14 -2.62
N HIS A 53 1.06 7.75 -1.87
CA HIS A 53 0.97 7.50 -0.44
C HIS A 53 1.34 8.77 0.34
N ASP A 54 0.40 9.30 1.13
CA ASP A 54 0.58 10.56 1.87
C ASP A 54 1.50 10.42 3.11
N ASN A 55 1.74 9.19 3.58
CA ASN A 55 2.49 8.85 4.79
C ASN A 55 1.94 9.50 6.07
N ALA A 56 0.61 9.61 6.24
CA ALA A 56 0.06 10.19 7.47
C ALA A 56 0.39 9.38 8.73
N GLU A 57 0.79 8.11 8.59
CA GLU A 57 1.31 7.22 9.63
C GLU A 57 2.67 7.72 10.17
N GLY A 58 3.48 8.37 9.31
CA GLY A 58 4.82 8.85 9.65
C GLY A 58 5.86 7.74 9.74
N VAL A 59 5.62 6.63 9.03
CA VAL A 59 6.44 5.41 9.09
C VAL A 59 7.40 5.31 7.90
N LEU A 60 7.05 5.90 6.75
CA LEU A 60 7.88 5.88 5.55
C LEU A 60 8.92 7.00 5.59
N ASP A 61 10.08 6.74 5.00
CA ASP A 61 11.14 7.74 4.84
C ASP A 61 10.78 8.80 3.78
N ARG A 62 9.95 8.43 2.79
CA ARG A 62 9.50 9.31 1.68
C ARG A 62 8.11 9.88 1.99
N THR A 63 7.95 11.19 1.86
CA THR A 63 6.68 11.88 2.15
C THR A 63 6.45 13.06 1.20
N PRO A 64 5.40 13.03 0.35
CA PRO A 64 4.62 11.84 -0.03
C PRO A 64 5.47 10.85 -0.85
N GLU A 65 5.08 9.58 -0.88
CA GLU A 65 5.71 8.55 -1.72
C GLU A 65 4.83 8.28 -2.95
N LEU A 66 5.35 8.56 -4.14
CA LEU A 66 4.76 8.12 -5.40
C LEU A 66 5.30 6.73 -5.75
N ARG A 67 4.38 5.81 -5.99
CA ARG A 67 4.62 4.44 -6.43
C ARG A 67 4.11 4.29 -7.85
N ILE A 68 4.94 3.78 -8.74
CA ILE A 68 4.59 3.47 -10.12
C ILE A 68 4.85 1.98 -10.33
N LEU A 69 3.81 1.24 -10.66
CA LEU A 69 3.88 -0.17 -11.01
C LEU A 69 3.84 -0.31 -12.53
N LEU A 70 4.85 -0.93 -13.11
CA LEU A 70 4.88 -1.36 -14.50
C LEU A 70 4.85 -2.89 -14.51
N ALA A 71 3.83 -3.49 -15.13
CA ALA A 71 3.59 -4.93 -15.01
C ALA A 71 3.38 -5.62 -16.37
N ASP A 72 3.65 -6.93 -16.41
CA ASP A 72 3.41 -7.82 -17.55
C ASP A 72 1.94 -8.16 -17.77
N ARG A 73 1.07 -7.80 -16.83
CA ARG A 73 -0.38 -8.06 -16.83
C ARG A 73 -1.13 -7.02 -16.02
N GLU A 74 -2.45 -6.99 -16.22
CA GLU A 74 -3.35 -6.18 -15.39
C GLU A 74 -3.38 -6.73 -13.96
N VAL A 75 -3.33 -5.83 -12.98
CA VAL A 75 -3.51 -6.13 -11.56
C VAL A 75 -4.48 -5.14 -10.92
N SER A 76 -5.10 -5.52 -9.81
CA SER A 76 -5.93 -4.59 -9.04
C SER A 76 -5.06 -3.44 -8.51
N ARG A 77 -5.54 -2.20 -8.54
CA ARG A 77 -4.83 -1.04 -7.96
C ARG A 77 -4.50 -1.19 -6.47
N GLU A 78 -5.32 -1.95 -5.75
CA GLU A 78 -5.22 -2.13 -4.29
C GLU A 78 -3.94 -2.88 -3.87
N VAL A 79 -3.24 -3.50 -4.84
CA VAL A 79 -1.97 -4.21 -4.61
C VAL A 79 -0.80 -3.28 -4.26
N MET A 80 -0.94 -1.98 -4.50
CA MET A 80 0.04 -0.95 -4.14
C MET A 80 -0.28 -0.22 -2.84
N GLU A 81 -1.40 -0.53 -2.19
CA GLU A 81 -1.79 0.09 -0.91
C GLU A 81 -1.01 -0.52 0.26
N GLY A 82 -0.72 0.32 1.27
CA GLY A 82 -0.04 -0.08 2.50
C GLY A 82 1.33 0.59 2.69
N LEU A 83 2.07 0.15 3.71
CA LEU A 83 3.31 0.82 4.14
C LEU A 83 4.57 0.25 3.47
N ILE A 84 5.14 -0.85 3.97
CA ILE A 84 6.50 -1.33 3.60
C ILE A 84 6.50 -2.77 3.01
N PHE A 85 5.37 -3.49 3.06
CA PHE A 85 5.23 -4.82 2.45
C PHE A 85 3.98 -4.82 1.57
N LEU A 86 4.13 -4.38 0.33
CA LEU A 86 2.99 -4.21 -0.56
C LEU A 86 2.49 -5.56 -1.07
N PRO A 87 1.16 -5.76 -1.23
CA PRO A 87 0.63 -7.01 -1.79
C PRO A 87 1.24 -7.38 -3.15
N VAL A 88 1.59 -6.39 -3.98
CA VAL A 88 2.24 -6.64 -5.28
C VAL A 88 3.60 -7.33 -5.17
N GLU A 89 4.36 -7.07 -4.10
CA GLU A 89 5.63 -7.75 -3.88
C GLU A 89 5.40 -9.23 -3.55
N GLU A 90 4.34 -9.53 -2.81
CA GLU A 90 3.98 -10.90 -2.47
C GLU A 90 3.51 -11.67 -3.71
N MET A 91 2.68 -11.04 -4.54
CA MET A 91 2.32 -11.57 -5.85
C MET A 91 3.56 -11.87 -6.70
N ALA A 92 4.57 -10.99 -6.65
CA ALA A 92 5.82 -11.19 -7.40
C ALA A 92 6.62 -12.39 -6.87
N ARG A 93 6.75 -12.55 -5.55
CA ARG A 93 7.39 -13.73 -4.94
C ARG A 93 6.70 -15.04 -5.34
N GLN A 94 5.38 -15.00 -5.49
CA GLN A 94 4.56 -16.13 -5.93
C GLN A 94 4.56 -16.33 -7.46
N GLY A 95 5.25 -15.48 -8.22
CA GLY A 95 5.29 -15.53 -9.69
C GLY A 95 3.98 -15.11 -10.37
N GLU A 96 3.06 -14.49 -9.62
CA GLU A 96 1.74 -14.06 -10.10
C GLU A 96 1.80 -12.75 -10.89
N VAL A 97 2.84 -11.94 -10.69
CA VAL A 97 3.09 -10.70 -11.43
C VAL A 97 4.57 -10.57 -11.72
N ARG A 98 4.92 -10.01 -12.89
CA ARG A 98 6.29 -9.61 -13.20
C ARG A 98 6.38 -8.16 -13.65
N GLY A 99 7.50 -7.50 -13.34
CA GLY A 99 7.76 -6.13 -13.80
C GLY A 99 8.57 -5.29 -12.80
N LEU A 100 8.23 -4.01 -12.68
CA LEU A 100 8.96 -3.03 -11.88
C LEU A 100 8.01 -2.27 -10.95
N LEU A 101 8.39 -2.13 -9.68
CA LEU A 101 7.79 -1.17 -8.76
C LEU A 101 8.80 -0.05 -8.51
N ILE A 102 8.45 1.16 -8.91
CA ILE A 102 9.28 2.36 -8.79
C ILE A 102 8.70 3.24 -7.69
N GLN A 103 9.51 3.59 -6.69
CA GLN A 103 9.13 4.43 -5.57
C GLN A 103 9.99 5.69 -5.52
N MET A 104 9.38 6.85 -5.34
CA MET A 104 10.08 8.13 -5.28
C MET A 104 9.32 9.18 -4.48
N THR A 105 9.98 10.29 -4.14
CA THR A 105 9.25 11.52 -3.75
C THR A 105 8.95 12.30 -5.03
N PRO A 106 7.70 12.75 -5.29
CA PRO A 106 7.37 13.48 -6.52
C PRO A 106 8.23 14.71 -6.80
N GLU A 107 8.68 15.40 -5.74
CA GLU A 107 9.54 16.59 -5.83
C GLU A 107 11.01 16.26 -6.15
N LYS A 108 11.37 14.97 -6.11
CA LYS A 108 12.73 14.47 -6.32
C LYS A 108 12.71 13.28 -7.29
N PRO A 109 12.28 13.48 -8.55
CA PRO A 109 12.11 12.38 -9.50
C PRO A 109 13.43 11.68 -9.85
N ASN A 110 14.58 12.31 -9.62
CA ASN A 110 15.90 11.71 -9.85
C ASN A 110 16.44 10.92 -8.64
N GLU A 111 15.63 10.75 -7.57
CA GLU A 111 15.92 9.90 -6.41
C GLU A 111 14.86 8.78 -6.33
N ILE A 112 15.14 7.62 -6.95
CA ILE A 112 14.18 6.51 -7.05
C ILE A 112 14.70 5.22 -6.42
N ASN A 113 13.77 4.39 -5.95
CA ASN A 113 14.00 2.99 -5.64
C ASN A 113 13.20 2.14 -6.63
N ILE A 114 13.83 1.14 -7.24
CA ILE A 114 13.19 0.19 -8.13
C ILE A 114 13.27 -1.19 -7.50
N THR A 115 12.12 -1.78 -7.21
CA THR A 115 11.98 -3.19 -6.84
C THR A 115 11.69 -4.00 -8.09
N TYR A 116 12.46 -5.05 -8.31
CA TYR A 116 12.25 -5.97 -9.42
C TYR A 116 11.21 -6.98 -8.97
N LEU A 117 10.06 -6.95 -9.64
CA LEU A 117 8.96 -7.87 -9.36
C LEU A 117 9.24 -9.13 -10.16
N GLU A 118 10.10 -9.98 -9.63
CA GLU A 118 10.43 -11.29 -10.17
C GLU A 118 10.56 -12.27 -9.00
N ALA A 119 10.00 -13.46 -9.16
CA ALA A 119 10.10 -14.50 -8.16
C ALA A 119 11.59 -14.82 -7.91
N PRO A 120 12.07 -14.77 -6.67
CA PRO A 120 13.47 -15.06 -6.40
C PRO A 120 13.78 -16.53 -6.70
N GLY A 121 15.03 -16.81 -7.09
CA GLY A 121 15.46 -18.18 -7.42
C GLY A 121 15.39 -19.19 -6.27
N GLU A 122 15.29 -18.73 -5.02
CA GLU A 122 15.15 -19.57 -3.83
C GLU A 122 14.01 -19.06 -2.92
N PRO A 123 13.22 -19.97 -2.30
CA PRO A 123 12.18 -19.59 -1.34
C PRO A 123 12.75 -18.81 -0.14
N GLY A 124 12.02 -17.77 0.30
CA GLY A 124 12.39 -16.94 1.45
C GLY A 124 13.41 -15.83 1.15
N MET A 125 13.92 -15.74 -0.07
CA MET A 125 14.75 -14.62 -0.50
C MET A 125 13.91 -13.35 -0.71
N SER A 126 14.53 -12.19 -0.53
CA SER A 126 13.90 -10.89 -0.81
C SER A 126 13.91 -10.59 -2.31
N LEU A 127 12.93 -9.81 -2.77
CA LEU A 127 12.97 -9.24 -4.11
C LEU A 127 14.20 -8.35 -4.27
N MET A 128 14.78 -8.35 -5.47
CA MET A 128 15.91 -7.49 -5.78
C MET A 128 15.47 -6.02 -5.80
N ASN A 129 16.27 -5.15 -5.18
CA ASN A 129 16.05 -3.72 -5.14
C ASN A 129 17.27 -2.98 -5.68
N GLN A 130 17.04 -1.94 -6.46
CA GLN A 130 18.07 -1.01 -6.93
C GLN A 130 17.67 0.42 -6.61
N SER A 131 18.56 1.17 -5.98
CA SER A 131 18.36 2.60 -5.69
C SER A 131 19.23 3.45 -6.60
N PHE A 132 18.61 4.44 -7.23
CA PHE A 132 19.26 5.40 -8.10
C PHE A 132 19.13 6.81 -7.53
N SER A 133 20.24 7.54 -7.51
CA SER A 133 20.28 8.95 -7.15
C SER A 133 21.34 9.64 -8.01
N THR A 134 20.91 10.57 -8.85
CA THR A 134 21.81 11.33 -9.73
C THR A 134 21.83 12.79 -9.32
N SER A 135 23.01 13.40 -9.33
CA SER A 135 23.17 14.85 -9.17
C SER A 135 23.63 15.46 -10.49
N GLY A 136 22.82 16.36 -11.07
CA GLY A 136 23.17 17.09 -12.29
C GLY A 136 23.01 16.35 -13.62
N LYS A 137 22.52 15.10 -13.62
CA LYS A 137 22.03 14.40 -14.82
C LYS A 137 20.60 13.93 -14.59
N ASP A 138 19.72 14.17 -15.55
CA ASP A 138 18.35 13.69 -15.48
C ASP A 138 18.30 12.18 -15.61
N LEU A 139 17.54 11.56 -14.70
CA LEU A 139 17.30 10.13 -14.67
C LEU A 139 16.31 9.70 -15.77
N TRP A 140 15.41 10.62 -16.10
CA TRP A 140 14.31 10.44 -17.03
C TRP A 140 14.60 11.22 -18.31
N GLU A 141 14.24 10.65 -19.46
CA GLU A 141 14.20 11.42 -20.70
C GLU A 141 13.03 12.41 -20.64
N GLU A 142 11.88 11.92 -20.17
CA GLU A 142 10.71 12.72 -19.86
C GLU A 142 10.13 12.28 -18.51
N PHE A 143 9.75 13.24 -17.66
CA PHE A 143 8.97 12.97 -16.46
C PHE A 143 7.98 14.09 -16.22
N MET A 144 6.71 13.72 -16.02
CA MET A 144 5.65 14.65 -15.69
C MET A 144 4.82 14.07 -14.56
N PHE A 145 4.71 14.81 -13.47
CA PHE A 145 3.81 14.50 -12.37
C PHE A 145 2.73 15.58 -12.23
N HIS A 146 1.48 15.13 -12.25
CA HIS A 146 0.31 15.92 -11.90
C HIS A 146 -0.53 15.11 -10.90
N PRO A 147 -1.29 15.73 -9.98
CA PRO A 147 -2.11 15.01 -8.99
C PRO A 147 -3.11 13.99 -9.56
N GLN A 148 -3.39 14.02 -10.86
CA GLN A 148 -4.30 13.11 -11.54
C GLN A 148 -3.61 12.10 -12.45
N ARG A 149 -2.35 12.36 -12.84
CA ARG A 149 -1.63 11.56 -13.84
C ARG A 149 -0.13 11.73 -13.69
N VAL A 150 0.60 10.64 -13.84
CA VAL A 150 2.04 10.63 -13.97
C VAL A 150 2.42 9.96 -15.29
N SER A 151 3.45 10.48 -15.94
CA SER A 151 4.06 9.86 -17.11
C SER A 151 5.56 10.02 -17.06
N GLY A 152 6.25 9.11 -17.73
CA GLY A 152 7.67 9.27 -17.96
C GLY A 152 8.24 8.23 -18.92
N SER A 153 9.47 8.48 -19.34
CA SER A 153 10.24 7.58 -20.17
C SER A 153 11.65 7.42 -19.61
N PHE A 154 12.15 6.19 -19.70
CA PHE A 154 13.43 5.76 -19.16
C PHE A 154 14.16 4.91 -20.19
N SER A 155 15.43 5.20 -20.46
CA SER A 155 16.29 4.39 -21.32
C SER A 155 17.60 4.00 -20.63
N GLU A 156 18.07 2.79 -20.97
CA GLU A 156 19.24 2.11 -20.38
C GLU A 156 20.55 2.93 -20.48
N GLY A 157 20.64 3.82 -21.47
CA GLY A 157 21.85 4.59 -21.75
C GLY A 157 22.19 5.66 -20.72
N ASP A 158 21.27 5.96 -19.79
CA ASP A 158 21.36 7.17 -18.99
C ASP A 158 21.99 7.02 -17.61
N ILE A 159 22.17 5.80 -17.09
CA ILE A 159 22.76 5.59 -15.77
C ILE A 159 23.71 4.40 -15.77
N GLU A 160 24.89 4.63 -15.21
CA GLU A 160 25.87 3.58 -14.94
C GLU A 160 25.22 2.51 -14.02
N ASN A 161 25.10 1.28 -14.50
CA ASN A 161 24.45 0.11 -13.86
C ASN A 161 22.90 0.04 -13.92
N ALA A 162 22.21 0.98 -14.57
CA ALA A 162 20.80 0.78 -14.91
C ALA A 162 20.66 -0.06 -16.18
N SER A 163 21.19 -1.28 -16.16
CA SER A 163 21.03 -2.22 -17.27
C SER A 163 19.74 -3.03 -17.10
N GLY A 164 19.12 -3.37 -18.22
CA GLY A 164 18.04 -4.35 -18.24
C GLY A 164 16.63 -3.79 -18.14
N PHE A 165 16.38 -2.51 -18.41
CA PHE A 165 15.01 -2.06 -18.73
C PHE A 165 14.99 -0.78 -19.56
N THR A 166 13.93 -0.61 -20.36
CA THR A 166 13.61 0.61 -21.11
C THR A 166 12.10 0.67 -21.26
N PHE A 167 11.50 1.80 -20.93
CA PHE A 167 10.04 1.92 -20.94
C PHE A 167 9.56 3.37 -21.09
N THR A 168 8.32 3.51 -21.50
CA THR A 168 7.51 4.72 -21.40
C THR A 168 6.18 4.36 -20.75
N PHE A 169 5.62 5.25 -19.93
CA PHE A 169 4.35 5.01 -19.26
C PHE A 169 3.53 6.28 -19.10
N SER A 170 2.22 6.09 -18.95
CA SER A 170 1.27 7.12 -18.52
C SER A 170 0.17 6.47 -17.69
N ALA A 171 0.02 6.87 -16.43
CA ALA A 171 -0.92 6.26 -15.50
C ALA A 171 -1.69 7.31 -14.70
N PRO A 172 -3.00 7.10 -14.45
CA PRO A 172 -3.72 7.91 -13.47
C PRO A 172 -3.15 7.70 -12.07
N VAL A 173 -3.06 8.79 -11.30
CA VAL A 173 -2.58 8.76 -9.91
C VAL A 173 -3.78 8.52 -9.00
N PHE A 174 -3.76 7.38 -8.31
CA PHE A 174 -4.68 7.10 -7.20
C PHE A 174 -4.05 7.56 -5.89
N ASN A 175 -4.87 8.00 -4.94
CA ASN A 175 -4.41 8.35 -3.61
C ASN A 175 -4.71 7.21 -2.64
N GLU A 176 -3.91 7.13 -1.58
CA GLU A 176 -4.25 6.33 -0.42
C GLU A 176 -5.65 6.69 0.10
N HIS A 177 -6.36 5.71 0.66
CA HIS A 177 -7.64 5.97 1.32
C HIS A 177 -7.49 7.06 2.38
N GLU A 178 -8.49 7.95 2.50
CA GLU A 178 -8.45 8.99 3.52
C GLU A 178 -8.35 8.39 4.93
N VAL A 179 -7.63 9.08 5.82
CA VAL A 179 -7.59 8.75 7.24
C VAL A 179 -8.98 8.94 7.83
N THR A 180 -9.61 7.83 8.23
CA THR A 180 -10.93 7.83 8.86
C THR A 180 -10.85 7.95 10.38
N ALA A 181 -9.71 7.60 10.99
CA ALA A 181 -9.43 7.85 12.40
C ALA A 181 -7.92 7.99 12.66
N ASP A 182 -7.55 8.89 13.57
CA ASP A 182 -6.18 9.06 14.07
C ASP A 182 -6.23 9.12 15.61
N LEU A 183 -6.18 7.95 16.24
CA LEU A 183 -6.28 7.78 17.69
C LEU A 183 -4.90 7.88 18.33
N LYS A 184 -4.77 8.60 19.45
CA LYS A 184 -3.46 8.84 20.10
C LYS A 184 -3.49 8.53 21.60
N GLY A 185 -2.36 8.13 22.15
CA GLY A 185 -2.13 7.87 23.56
C GLY A 185 -3.19 6.95 24.17
N LYS A 186 -3.98 7.48 25.11
CA LYS A 186 -5.00 6.68 25.82
C LYS A 186 -6.13 6.20 24.90
N ASP A 187 -6.47 6.95 23.86
CA ASP A 187 -7.54 6.57 22.94
C ASP A 187 -7.08 5.46 22.01
N ALA A 188 -5.82 5.50 21.56
CA ALA A 188 -5.17 4.40 20.83
C ALA A 188 -5.20 3.09 21.65
N LYS A 189 -4.80 3.16 22.93
CA LYS A 189 -4.79 2.01 23.85
C LYS A 189 -6.17 1.45 24.19
N LYS A 190 -7.22 2.25 24.07
CA LYS A 190 -8.62 1.83 24.30
C LYS A 190 -9.34 1.42 23.02
N SER A 191 -8.67 1.50 21.87
CA SER A 191 -9.28 1.24 20.58
C SER A 191 -9.60 -0.25 20.39
N PRO A 192 -10.52 -0.60 19.47
CA PRO A 192 -10.77 -1.99 19.08
C PRO A 192 -9.50 -2.71 18.57
N HIS A 193 -8.56 -1.96 17.98
CA HIS A 193 -7.28 -2.46 17.49
C HIS A 193 -6.39 -2.97 18.63
N ALA A 194 -6.23 -2.15 19.68
CA ALA A 194 -5.49 -2.54 20.87
C ALA A 194 -6.14 -3.74 21.58
N ALA A 195 -7.48 -3.78 21.64
CA ALA A 195 -8.21 -4.92 22.20
C ALA A 195 -8.00 -6.22 21.39
N MET A 196 -7.94 -6.13 20.05
CA MET A 196 -7.64 -7.26 19.20
C MET A 196 -6.22 -7.78 19.44
N LEU A 197 -5.22 -6.89 19.49
CA LEU A 197 -3.83 -7.26 19.77
C LEU A 197 -3.66 -7.86 21.18
N GLN A 198 -4.37 -7.36 22.19
CA GLN A 198 -4.41 -7.96 23.52
C GLN A 198 -5.03 -9.37 23.47
N THR A 199 -6.07 -9.58 22.67
CA THR A 199 -6.70 -10.90 22.50
C THR A 199 -5.73 -11.87 21.83
N GLN A 200 -5.02 -11.42 20.79
CA GLN A 200 -3.95 -12.18 20.14
C GLN A 200 -2.87 -12.59 21.15
N PHE A 201 -2.44 -11.66 22.00
CA PHE A 201 -1.47 -11.93 23.05
C PHE A 201 -1.93 -12.99 24.07
N GLU A 202 -3.17 -12.90 24.55
CA GLU A 202 -3.72 -13.87 25.49
C GLU A 202 -3.91 -15.26 24.86
N ILE A 203 -4.19 -15.34 23.56
CA ILE A 203 -4.24 -16.59 22.79
C ILE A 203 -2.83 -17.21 22.69
N MET A 204 -1.80 -16.41 22.37
CA MET A 204 -0.41 -16.89 22.34
C MET A 204 0.05 -17.43 23.69
N LYS A 205 -0.30 -16.77 24.80
CA LYS A 205 0.00 -17.24 26.16
C LYS A 205 -0.61 -18.60 26.48
N LYS A 206 -1.79 -18.89 25.94
CA LYS A 206 -2.48 -20.18 26.10
C LYS A 206 -1.96 -21.26 25.16
N GLY A 207 -1.16 -20.88 24.16
CA GLY A 207 -0.72 -21.77 23.10
C GLY A 207 -1.84 -22.22 22.16
N ASP A 208 -2.86 -21.39 21.97
CA ASP A 208 -4.01 -21.68 21.11
C ASP A 208 -3.73 -21.27 19.65
N LEU A 209 -3.12 -22.17 18.88
CA LEU A 209 -2.74 -21.90 17.48
C LEU A 209 -3.96 -21.69 16.57
N ASP A 210 -5.08 -22.36 16.82
CA ASP A 210 -6.28 -22.20 16.02
C ASP A 210 -6.95 -20.85 16.28
N GLY A 211 -7.00 -20.44 17.56
CA GLY A 211 -7.38 -19.08 17.93
C GLY A 211 -6.48 -18.02 17.30
N LEU A 212 -5.17 -18.27 17.23
CA LEU A 212 -4.23 -17.33 16.61
C LEU A 212 -4.50 -17.19 15.11
N ARG A 213 -4.69 -18.31 14.41
CA ARG A 213 -5.06 -18.33 12.98
C ARG A 213 -6.39 -17.63 12.71
N ALA A 214 -7.35 -17.70 13.63
CA ALA A 214 -8.63 -17.01 13.48
C ALA A 214 -8.48 -15.47 13.50
N LEU A 215 -7.45 -14.95 14.17
CA LEU A 215 -7.11 -13.52 14.22
C LEU A 215 -6.18 -13.06 13.10
N GLN A 216 -5.77 -13.95 12.20
CA GLN A 216 -4.92 -13.60 11.06
C GLN A 216 -5.73 -13.49 9.78
N THR A 217 -5.33 -12.55 8.90
CA THR A 217 -5.88 -12.45 7.55
C THR A 217 -5.64 -13.74 6.76
N LYS A 218 -6.38 -13.93 5.66
CA LYS A 218 -6.11 -15.06 4.75
C LYS A 218 -4.67 -15.04 4.24
N ALA A 219 -4.16 -13.84 3.89
CA ALA A 219 -2.80 -13.64 3.42
C ALA A 219 -1.76 -13.95 4.50
N SER A 220 -1.91 -13.40 5.71
CA SER A 220 -0.98 -13.66 6.84
C SER A 220 -0.90 -15.16 7.18
N LYS A 221 -2.03 -15.89 7.13
CA LYS A 221 -2.03 -17.35 7.32
C LYS A 221 -1.24 -18.10 6.26
N ALA A 222 -1.44 -17.75 4.99
CA ALA A 222 -0.72 -18.39 3.88
C ALA A 222 0.80 -18.18 4.03
N LYS A 223 1.20 -16.93 4.31
CA LYS A 223 2.59 -16.55 4.56
C LYS A 223 3.21 -17.27 5.77
N MET A 224 2.46 -17.41 6.86
CA MET A 224 2.91 -18.18 8.01
C MET A 224 3.12 -19.65 7.66
N ALA A 225 2.21 -20.25 6.90
CA ALA A 225 2.31 -21.65 6.47
C ALA A 225 3.53 -21.87 5.55
N GLU A 226 3.73 -21.00 4.56
CA GLU A 226 4.91 -21.04 3.68
C GLU A 226 6.20 -20.89 4.48
N ARG A 227 6.27 -19.92 5.40
CA ARG A 227 7.44 -19.75 6.27
C ARG A 227 7.71 -20.97 7.14
N MET A 228 6.66 -21.59 7.67
CA MET A 228 6.81 -22.82 8.44
C MET A 228 7.38 -23.95 7.58
N GLU A 229 6.86 -24.14 6.36
CA GLU A 229 7.34 -25.14 5.42
C GLU A 229 8.80 -24.90 5.03
N ALA A 230 9.15 -23.67 4.62
CA ALA A 230 10.50 -23.29 4.23
C ALA A 230 11.53 -23.47 5.36
N MET A 231 11.12 -23.24 6.62
CA MET A 231 11.99 -23.43 7.79
C MET A 231 11.93 -24.85 8.37
N GLY A 232 11.10 -25.76 7.83
CA GLY A 232 10.85 -27.08 8.40
C GLY A 232 10.30 -27.03 9.83
N LEU A 233 9.54 -25.97 10.17
CA LEU A 233 8.99 -25.77 11.51
C LEU A 233 7.72 -26.60 11.72
N THR A 234 7.71 -27.35 12.82
CA THR A 234 6.48 -27.96 13.34
C THR A 234 5.63 -26.94 14.09
N GLU A 235 4.34 -27.21 14.25
CA GLU A 235 3.46 -26.39 15.09
C GLU A 235 3.98 -26.26 16.53
N GLU A 236 4.52 -27.34 17.10
CA GLU A 236 5.13 -27.33 18.43
C GLU A 236 6.31 -26.34 18.50
N LYS A 237 7.16 -26.34 17.46
CA LYS A 237 8.30 -25.43 17.42
C LYS A 237 7.88 -23.98 17.23
N LEU A 238 6.86 -23.74 16.39
CA LEU A 238 6.24 -22.41 16.26
C LEU A 238 5.71 -21.94 17.62
N LEU A 239 5.01 -22.80 18.36
CA LEU A 239 4.47 -22.45 19.67
C LEU A 239 5.58 -22.06 20.67
N GLN A 240 6.67 -22.82 20.71
CA GLN A 240 7.83 -22.49 21.55
C GLN A 240 8.42 -21.12 21.18
N MET A 241 8.52 -20.80 19.88
CA MET A 241 9.01 -19.50 19.42
C MET A 241 8.06 -18.36 19.82
N LEU A 242 6.76 -18.55 19.63
CA LEU A 242 5.75 -17.56 20.05
C LEU A 242 5.78 -17.33 21.56
N GLN A 243 5.97 -18.39 22.36
CA GLN A 243 6.11 -18.29 23.81
C GLN A 243 7.34 -17.48 24.24
N GLN A 244 8.45 -17.59 23.51
CA GLN A 244 9.65 -16.78 23.77
C GLN A 244 9.43 -15.30 23.45
N MET A 245 8.49 -14.97 22.57
CA MET A 245 8.14 -13.60 22.21
C MET A 245 7.16 -12.94 23.19
N ILE A 246 6.53 -13.70 24.10
CA ILE A 246 5.51 -13.17 25.03
C ILE A 246 5.99 -11.94 25.81
N PRO A 247 7.16 -11.95 26.48
CA PRO A 247 7.59 -10.78 27.26
C PRO A 247 7.73 -9.51 26.42
N MET A 248 8.28 -9.65 25.21
CA MET A 248 8.44 -8.55 24.25
C MET A 248 7.08 -8.02 23.77
N GLN A 249 6.13 -8.92 23.49
CA GLN A 249 4.78 -8.55 23.04
C GLN A 249 3.99 -7.85 24.14
N GLU A 250 4.12 -8.29 25.39
CA GLU A 250 3.51 -7.63 26.55
C GLU A 250 4.02 -6.19 26.70
N GLU A 251 5.33 -6.00 26.56
CA GLU A 251 5.95 -4.68 26.59
C GLU A 251 5.43 -3.79 25.44
N LEU A 252 5.40 -4.30 24.20
CA LEU A 252 4.93 -3.57 23.03
C LEU A 252 3.47 -3.11 23.16
N LEU A 253 2.58 -3.95 23.70
CA LEU A 253 1.19 -3.53 23.97
C LEU A 253 1.12 -2.32 24.92
N GLY A 254 2.02 -2.27 25.91
CA GLY A 254 2.19 -1.11 26.79
C GLY A 254 2.69 0.14 26.07
N GLN A 255 3.32 -0.01 24.91
CA GLN A 255 3.95 1.04 24.11
C GLN A 255 3.09 1.53 22.92
N ILE A 256 1.85 1.03 22.75
CA ILE A 256 0.91 1.56 21.74
C ILE A 256 0.75 3.07 21.95
N ASP A 257 1.14 3.85 20.95
CA ASP A 257 1.13 5.32 20.98
C ASP A 257 0.05 5.90 20.07
N ARG A 258 -0.13 5.30 18.88
CA ARG A 258 -1.03 5.83 17.85
C ARG A 258 -1.68 4.71 17.05
N VAL A 259 -2.90 4.93 16.60
CA VAL A 259 -3.59 4.07 15.62
C VAL A 259 -4.13 4.96 14.51
N VAL A 260 -3.77 4.65 13.26
CA VAL A 260 -4.28 5.33 12.08
C VAL A 260 -5.16 4.35 11.31
N GLU A 261 -6.42 4.70 11.08
CA GLU A 261 -7.38 3.90 10.31
C GLU A 261 -7.63 4.52 8.93
N ARG A 262 -7.70 3.67 7.91
CA ARG A 262 -8.07 4.03 6.53
C ARG A 262 -8.94 2.95 5.93
N GLY A 263 -10.22 3.25 5.72
CA GLY A 263 -11.16 2.28 5.14
C GLY A 263 -11.23 0.99 5.96
N ASN A 264 -10.72 -0.11 5.41
CA ASN A 264 -10.66 -1.43 6.07
C ASN A 264 -9.26 -1.76 6.64
N ARG A 265 -8.32 -0.82 6.68
CA ARG A 265 -6.95 -1.02 7.19
C ARG A 265 -6.70 -0.15 8.42
N ALA A 266 -5.80 -0.60 9.28
CA ALA A 266 -5.27 0.21 10.36
C ALA A 266 -3.80 -0.07 10.59
N THR A 267 -3.04 0.96 10.93
CA THR A 267 -1.66 0.84 11.40
C THR A 267 -1.63 1.19 12.88
N VAL A 268 -1.18 0.25 13.71
CA VAL A 268 -0.92 0.48 15.13
C VAL A 268 0.57 0.76 15.29
N ILE A 269 0.89 1.93 15.83
CA ILE A 269 2.26 2.43 15.99
C ILE A 269 2.64 2.35 17.47
N TYR A 270 3.79 1.73 17.72
CA TYR A 270 4.41 1.58 19.03
C TYR A 270 5.55 2.57 19.17
N LYS A 271 5.65 3.21 20.33
CA LYS A 271 6.79 4.07 20.68
C LYS A 271 7.80 3.26 21.49
N VAL A 272 8.83 2.78 20.81
CA VAL A 272 9.96 2.02 21.40
C VAL A 272 11.12 2.97 21.72
N GLU A 273 12.12 2.50 22.47
CA GLU A 273 13.28 3.32 22.89
C GLU A 273 14.02 3.96 21.70
N ASP A 274 14.26 3.19 20.64
CA ASP A 274 15.04 3.59 19.46
C ASP A 274 14.19 4.04 18.26
N GLY A 275 12.95 4.47 18.48
CA GLY A 275 12.09 5.02 17.42
C GLY A 275 10.68 4.47 17.44
N GLN A 276 10.23 3.95 16.29
CA GLN A 276 8.87 3.46 16.12
C GLN A 276 8.87 2.05 15.55
N GLN A 277 7.95 1.25 16.04
CA GLN A 277 7.55 -0.01 15.40
C GLN A 277 6.09 0.10 15.02
N TRP A 278 5.64 -0.76 14.12
CA TRP A 278 4.23 -0.80 13.75
C TRP A 278 3.77 -2.22 13.44
N THR A 279 2.46 -2.40 13.45
CA THR A 279 1.78 -3.58 12.94
C THR A 279 0.61 -3.13 12.07
N ASN A 280 0.32 -3.92 11.04
CA ASN A 280 -0.82 -3.67 10.16
C ASN A 280 -1.98 -4.60 10.49
N LEU A 281 -3.17 -4.02 10.50
CA LEU A 281 -4.43 -4.72 10.71
C LEU A 281 -5.34 -4.50 9.51
N VAL A 282 -6.10 -5.53 9.16
CA VAL A 282 -7.13 -5.48 8.11
C VAL A 282 -8.45 -5.94 8.68
N ARG A 283 -9.54 -5.28 8.28
CA ARG A 283 -10.90 -5.63 8.64
C ARG A 283 -11.46 -6.58 7.58
N GLU A 284 -11.46 -7.87 7.90
CA GLU A 284 -12.11 -8.91 7.10
C GLU A 284 -13.44 -9.28 7.73
N GLU A 285 -14.54 -9.25 6.97
CA GLU A 285 -15.88 -9.63 7.46
C GLU A 285 -16.33 -8.84 8.70
N GLY A 286 -15.88 -7.59 8.81
CA GLY A 286 -16.20 -6.71 9.94
C GLY A 286 -15.33 -6.94 11.19
N VAL A 287 -14.37 -7.86 11.15
CA VAL A 287 -13.48 -8.18 12.28
C VAL A 287 -12.06 -7.75 11.95
N TRP A 288 -11.40 -7.06 12.89
CA TRP A 288 -9.99 -6.72 12.76
C TRP A 288 -9.11 -7.96 12.91
N LYS A 289 -8.14 -8.11 12.00
CA LYS A 289 -7.18 -9.21 11.95
C LYS A 289 -5.78 -8.68 11.72
N SER A 290 -4.79 -9.40 12.23
CA SER A 290 -3.36 -9.14 11.98
C SER A 290 -3.02 -9.51 10.54
N ASP A 291 -2.30 -8.61 9.85
CA ASP A 291 -1.89 -8.77 8.45
C ASP A 291 -0.36 -8.90 8.27
N ASN A 292 0.37 -9.13 9.36
CA ASN A 292 1.83 -9.33 9.33
C ASN A 292 2.25 -10.73 8.90
#